data_AF-A0A6I1I0T1-F1
#
_entry.id   AF-A0A6I1I0T1-F1
#
_cell.length_a   1.000
_cell.length_b   1.000
_cell.length_c   1.000
_cell.angle_alpha   90.00
_cell.angle_beta   90.00
_cell.angle_gamma   90.00
#
_symmetry.space_group_name_H-M   'P 1'
#
loop_
_entity.id
_entity.type
_entity.pdbx_description
1 polymer ?
#
loop_
_entity_poly.entity_id
_entity_poly.type
_entity_poly.pdbx_seq_one_letter_code
_entity_poly.pdbx_strand_id
1 'polypeptide(L)'
;MLFLKSTSVSKAPGIYEVDIAAKPPGKTFGIFLATDPDHPPHALLGQLKALGFENTYSSPYLHKDSGKVLDLHFQKDGTDIFKGWKTEECTHNLAAITALFEEHGIAIAPRVMSMAEAYA
;
A
#
# COMPACT_ATOMS: atom_id res chain seq x y z
N MET A 1 4.77 -0.09 -9.70
CA MET A 1 5.27 1.25 -9.40
C MET A 1 4.11 2.22 -9.39
N LEU A 2 3.98 3.01 -8.32
CA LEU A 2 2.91 4.00 -8.22
C LEU A 2 3.23 5.19 -9.12
N PHE A 3 2.19 5.73 -9.78
CA PHE A 3 2.35 6.93 -10.60
C PHE A 3 2.49 8.17 -9.72
N LEU A 4 3.74 8.51 -9.40
CA LEU A 4 4.07 9.74 -8.70
C LEU A 4 4.02 10.95 -9.65
N LYS A 5 3.40 12.04 -9.20
CA LYS A 5 3.49 13.32 -9.91
C LYS A 5 4.83 14.02 -9.63
N SER A 6 5.27 13.98 -8.37
CA SER A 6 6.52 14.56 -7.87
C SER A 6 6.94 13.88 -6.56
N THR A 7 8.23 13.93 -6.22
CA THR A 7 8.80 13.56 -4.91
C THR A 7 8.94 14.75 -3.97
N SER A 8 8.69 15.98 -4.45
CA SER A 8 8.73 17.21 -3.64
C SER A 8 7.48 17.41 -2.78
N VAL A 9 6.42 16.63 -3.01
CA VAL A 9 5.18 16.67 -2.24
C VAL A 9 5.01 15.31 -1.57
N SER A 10 4.90 15.32 -0.25
CA SER A 10 4.66 14.13 0.56
C SER A 10 3.27 14.18 1.18
N LYS A 11 2.63 13.00 1.28
CA LYS A 11 1.34 12.85 1.99
C LYS A 11 1.53 12.81 3.51
N ALA A 12 2.67 12.28 3.95
CA ALA A 12 3.10 12.24 5.34
C ALA A 12 4.64 12.11 5.38
N PRO A 13 5.30 12.26 6.55
CA PRO A 13 6.74 12.07 6.66
C PRO A 13 7.20 10.72 6.08
N GLY A 14 8.09 10.76 5.08
CA GLY A 14 8.63 9.57 4.41
C GLY A 14 7.70 8.89 3.41
N ILE A 15 6.50 9.44 3.14
CA ILE A 15 5.48 8.85 2.26
C ILE A 15 5.14 9.83 1.14
N TYR A 16 5.52 9.48 -0.09
CA TYR A 16 5.14 10.24 -1.28
C TYR A 16 3.71 9.90 -1.72
N GLU A 17 3.37 8.61 -1.76
CA GLU A 17 2.07 8.14 -2.24
C GLU A 17 1.66 6.81 -1.61
N VAL A 18 0.35 6.60 -1.49
CA VAL A 18 -0.27 5.34 -1.08
C VAL A 18 -1.45 5.02 -1.99
N ASP A 19 -1.56 3.76 -2.39
CA ASP A 19 -2.74 3.20 -3.04
C ASP A 19 -3.16 1.91 -2.32
N ILE A 20 -4.46 1.76 -2.09
CA ILE A 20 -5.04 0.55 -1.50
C ILE A 20 -5.90 -0.08 -2.57
N ALA A 21 -5.43 -1.18 -3.15
CA ALA A 21 -6.04 -1.71 -4.35
C ALA A 21 -6.14 -3.23 -4.34
N ALA A 22 -7.29 -3.74 -4.79
CA ALA A 22 -7.52 -5.15 -5.00
C ALA A 22 -7.51 -5.49 -6.49
N LYS A 23 -6.90 -6.62 -6.86
CA LYS A 23 -7.08 -7.18 -8.21
C LYS A 23 -8.53 -7.64 -8.40
N PRO A 24 -9.12 -7.54 -9.60
CA PRO A 24 -10.43 -8.12 -9.88
C PRO A 24 -10.48 -9.61 -9.47
N PRO A 25 -11.51 -10.08 -8.76
CA PRO A 25 -12.80 -9.43 -8.52
C PRO A 25 -12.91 -8.56 -7.24
N GLY A 26 -11.80 -8.21 -6.57
CA GLY A 26 -11.83 -7.26 -5.44
C GLY A 26 -11.93 -7.89 -4.05
N LYS A 27 -11.36 -9.09 -3.86
CA LYS A 27 -11.46 -9.82 -2.58
C LYS A 27 -10.36 -9.50 -1.58
N THR A 28 -9.12 -9.37 -2.04
CA THR A 28 -7.95 -9.11 -1.20
C THR A 28 -7.27 -7.83 -1.64
N PHE A 29 -7.07 -6.91 -0.71
CA PHE A 29 -6.45 -5.62 -0.99
C PHE A 29 -4.95 -5.67 -0.68
N GLY A 30 -4.16 -5.20 -1.64
CA GLY A 30 -2.76 -4.88 -1.43
C GLY A 30 -2.61 -3.41 -1.00
N ILE A 31 -1.51 -3.15 -0.29
CA ILE A 31 -1.09 -1.80 0.09
C ILE A 31 0.15 -1.47 -0.72
N PHE A 32 0.08 -0.43 -1.52
CA PHE A 32 1.16 0.03 -2.37
C PHE A 32 1.66 1.35 -1.80
N LEU A 33 2.96 1.46 -1.55
CA LEU A 33 3.60 2.65 -1.01
C LEU A 33 4.75 3.08 -1.91
N ALA A 34 4.87 4.39 -2.10
CA ALA A 34 6.07 5.03 -2.59
C ALA A 34 6.66 5.87 -1.46
N THR A 35 7.89 5.54 -1.04
CA THR A 35 8.50 6.10 0.17
C THR A 35 9.83 6.77 -0.11
N ASP A 36 10.23 7.69 0.77
CA ASP A 36 11.58 8.25 0.80
C ASP A 36 12.55 7.23 1.42
N PRO A 37 13.52 6.67 0.67
CA PRO A 37 14.48 5.72 1.22
C PRO A 37 15.48 6.36 2.19
N ASP A 38 15.72 7.68 2.09
CA ASP A 38 16.63 8.39 2.99
C ASP A 38 15.91 8.73 4.33
N HIS A 39 14.57 8.80 4.33
CA HIS A 39 13.75 9.05 5.52
C HIS A 39 12.52 8.10 5.61
N PRO A 40 12.74 6.80 5.83
CA PRO A 40 11.67 5.80 5.74
C PRO A 40 10.63 5.94 6.89
N PRO A 41 9.34 5.66 6.62
CA PRO A 41 8.25 5.77 7.59
C PRO A 41 8.20 4.55 8.53
N HIS A 42 9.25 4.36 9.36
CA HIS A 42 9.42 3.15 10.18
C HIS A 42 8.22 2.79 11.07
N ALA A 43 7.54 3.78 11.65
CA ALA A 43 6.37 3.55 12.48
C ALA A 43 5.24 2.85 11.71
N LEU A 44 4.87 3.39 10.54
CA LEU A 44 3.85 2.81 9.67
C LEU A 44 4.25 1.43 9.16
N LEU A 45 5.52 1.24 8.76
CA LEU A 45 6.02 -0.06 8.31
C LEU A 45 5.97 -1.12 9.43
N GLY A 46 6.28 -0.73 10.67
CA GLY A 46 6.16 -1.59 11.85
C GLY A 46 4.72 -1.97 12.15
N GLN A 47 3.79 -1.01 12.06
CA GLN A 47 2.36 -1.25 12.28
C GLN A 47 1.74 -2.14 11.20
N LEU A 48 2.12 -1.97 9.92
CA LEU A 48 1.71 -2.87 8.84
C LEU A 48 2.10 -4.32 9.16
N LYS A 49 3.34 -4.54 9.57
CA LYS A 49 3.81 -5.86 9.98
C LYS A 49 3.02 -6.40 11.18
N ALA A 50 2.74 -5.57 12.17
CA ALA A 50 1.94 -5.95 13.34
C ALA A 50 0.49 -6.34 12.97
N LEU A 51 -0.08 -5.73 11.93
CA LEU A 51 -1.38 -6.11 11.36
C LEU A 51 -1.34 -7.39 10.50
N GLY A 52 -0.16 -7.98 10.31
CA GLY A 52 0.06 -9.20 9.52
C GLY A 52 0.22 -8.97 8.02
N PHE A 53 0.54 -7.74 7.60
CA PHE A 53 0.91 -7.47 6.22
C PHE A 53 2.40 -7.78 6.00
N GLU A 54 2.68 -8.57 4.97
CA GLU A 54 4.01 -8.96 4.55
C GLU A 54 4.44 -8.15 3.32
N ASN A 55 5.70 -7.73 3.28
CA ASN A 55 6.27 -7.07 2.12
C ASN A 55 6.55 -8.11 1.02
N THR A 56 5.88 -7.98 -0.11
CA THR A 56 6.01 -8.90 -1.26
C THR A 56 6.83 -8.33 -2.40
N TYR A 57 7.11 -7.03 -2.39
CA TYR A 57 7.87 -6.35 -3.43
C TYR A 57 8.55 -5.10 -2.90
N SER A 58 9.83 -4.94 -3.24
CA SER A 58 10.60 -3.74 -2.95
C SER A 58 11.46 -3.38 -4.15
N SER A 59 11.36 -2.13 -4.62
CA SER A 59 12.14 -1.68 -5.76
C SER A 59 12.52 -0.21 -5.62
N PRO A 60 13.83 0.09 -5.48
CA PRO A 60 14.30 1.46 -5.51
C PRO A 60 14.33 1.97 -6.96
N TYR A 61 14.01 3.24 -7.17
CA TYR A 61 14.19 3.92 -8.45
C TYR A 61 14.42 5.42 -8.27
N LEU A 62 14.94 6.05 -9.32
CA LEU A 62 15.06 7.50 -9.40
C LEU A 62 13.83 8.05 -10.14
N HIS A 63 13.06 8.91 -9.49
CA HIS A 63 11.93 9.58 -10.12
C HIS A 63 12.40 10.65 -11.11
N LYS A 64 11.53 11.09 -12.03
CA LYS A 64 11.86 12.05 -13.10
C LYS A 64 12.37 13.41 -12.58
N ASP A 65 12.01 13.78 -11.36
CA ASP A 65 12.48 15.00 -10.69
C ASP A 65 13.74 14.77 -9.84
N SER A 66 14.43 13.65 -10.07
CA SER A 66 15.67 13.23 -9.39
C SER A 66 15.52 12.89 -7.90
N GLY A 67 14.29 12.79 -7.38
CA GLY A 67 14.07 12.23 -6.05
C GLY A 67 14.25 10.71 -6.04
N LYS A 68 14.84 10.18 -4.98
CA LYS A 68 14.92 8.74 -4.77
C LYS A 68 13.58 8.24 -4.24
N VAL A 69 13.15 7.08 -4.72
CA VAL A 69 11.91 6.45 -4.26
C VAL A 69 12.19 4.99 -3.97
N LEU A 70 11.58 4.49 -2.89
CA LEU A 70 11.44 3.08 -2.61
C LEU A 70 9.97 2.69 -2.73
N ASP A 71 9.64 1.97 -3.80
CA ASP A 71 8.34 1.34 -3.95
C ASP A 71 8.27 0.08 -3.10
N LEU A 72 7.16 -0.07 -2.37
CA LEU A 72 6.90 -1.19 -1.48
C LEU A 72 5.47 -1.70 -1.71
N HIS A 73 5.30 -3.00 -1.85
CA HIS A 73 3.98 -3.62 -1.90
C HIS A 73 3.80 -4.57 -0.73
N PHE A 74 2.64 -4.50 -0.09
CA PHE A 74 2.28 -5.36 1.01
C PHE A 74 1.00 -6.13 0.73
N GLN A 75 0.97 -7.37 1.20
CA GLN A 75 -0.19 -8.24 1.11
C GLN A 75 -0.40 -8.98 2.44
N LYS A 76 -1.65 -9.37 2.68
CA LYS A 76 -2.02 -10.21 3.81
C LYS A 76 -2.94 -11.31 3.29
N ASP A 77 -2.52 -12.55 3.44
CA ASP A 77 -3.34 -13.71 3.06
C ASP A 77 -4.62 -13.74 3.91
N GLY A 78 -5.71 -14.20 3.29
CA GLY A 78 -6.95 -14.55 3.99
C GLY A 78 -7.09 -16.03 4.29
N THR A 79 -8.24 -16.40 4.84
CA THR A 79 -8.51 -17.78 5.26
C THR A 79 -9.39 -18.58 4.29
N ASP A 80 -9.62 -18.09 3.07
CA ASP A 80 -10.23 -18.92 2.02
C ASP A 80 -9.22 -19.90 1.39
N ILE A 81 -9.72 -20.83 0.56
CA ILE A 81 -8.91 -21.88 -0.07
C ILE A 81 -7.85 -21.37 -1.06
N PHE A 82 -7.95 -20.12 -1.50
CA PHE A 82 -7.03 -19.43 -2.41
C PHE A 82 -6.28 -18.28 -1.71
N LYS A 83 -6.25 -18.27 -0.36
CA LYS A 83 -5.65 -17.19 0.45
C LYS A 83 -6.31 -15.82 0.25
N GLY A 84 -7.56 -15.81 -0.21
CA GLY A 84 -8.42 -14.65 -0.31
C GLY A 84 -9.10 -14.31 1.02
N TRP A 85 -9.41 -13.03 1.22
CA TRP A 85 -10.23 -12.60 2.35
C TRP A 85 -11.70 -13.02 2.14
N LYS A 86 -12.28 -13.61 3.18
CA LYS A 86 -13.74 -13.72 3.33
C LYS A 86 -14.35 -12.35 3.58
N THR A 87 -15.67 -12.21 3.43
CA THR A 87 -16.37 -10.93 3.60
C THR A 87 -16.06 -10.27 4.95
N GLU A 88 -16.14 -11.04 6.03
CA GLU A 88 -15.85 -10.53 7.38
C GLU A 88 -14.40 -10.08 7.53
N GLU A 89 -13.45 -10.85 7.00
CA GLU A 89 -12.02 -10.50 7.02
C GLU A 89 -11.75 -9.24 6.21
N CYS A 90 -12.42 -9.09 5.06
CA CYS A 90 -12.29 -7.92 4.21
C CYS A 90 -12.75 -6.66 4.95
N THR A 91 -13.92 -6.70 5.61
CA THR A 91 -14.41 -5.58 6.41
C THR A 91 -13.45 -5.23 7.55
N HIS A 92 -12.98 -6.23 8.32
CA HIS A 92 -12.06 -5.98 9.44
C HIS A 92 -10.70 -5.46 8.98
N ASN A 93 -10.12 -6.05 7.93
CA ASN A 93 -8.83 -5.64 7.40
C ASN A 93 -8.91 -4.24 6.79
N LEU A 94 -9.96 -3.92 6.02
CA LEU A 94 -10.13 -2.56 5.48
C LEU A 94 -10.31 -1.52 6.58
N ALA A 95 -11.08 -1.82 7.64
CA ALA A 95 -11.20 -0.92 8.79
C ALA A 95 -9.85 -0.70 9.50
N ALA A 96 -9.06 -1.77 9.68
CA ALA A 96 -7.73 -1.67 10.27
C ALA A 96 -6.75 -0.87 9.38
N ILE A 97 -6.80 -1.06 8.06
CA ILE A 97 -6.01 -0.27 7.10
C ILE A 97 -6.42 1.21 7.20
N THR A 98 -7.72 1.52 7.18
CA THR A 98 -8.21 2.90 7.30
C THR A 98 -7.73 3.55 8.59
N ALA A 99 -7.93 2.90 9.74
CA ALA A 99 -7.51 3.43 11.03
C ALA A 99 -5.99 3.66 11.09
N LEU A 100 -5.19 2.73 10.53
CA LEU A 100 -3.74 2.88 10.45
C LEU A 100 -3.35 4.14 9.67
N PHE A 101 -3.87 4.32 8.46
CA PHE A 101 -3.47 5.47 7.64
C PHE A 101 -4.01 6.80 8.18
N GLU A 102 -5.18 6.80 8.82
CA GLU A 102 -5.71 7.97 9.52
C GLU A 102 -4.80 8.41 10.69
N GLU A 103 -4.20 7.48 11.44
CA GLU A 103 -3.20 7.78 12.49
C GLU A 103 -1.98 8.54 11.94
N HIS A 104 -1.63 8.28 10.69
CA HIS A 104 -0.55 8.99 9.96
C HIS A 104 -1.03 10.20 9.18
N GLY A 105 -2.29 10.63 9.37
CA GLY A 105 -2.87 11.79 8.69
C GLY A 105 -3.14 11.57 7.20
N ILE A 106 -3.22 10.33 6.73
CA ILE A 106 -3.44 9.99 5.33
C ILE A 106 -4.86 9.45 5.13
N ALA A 107 -5.67 10.19 4.38
CA ALA A 107 -6.94 9.67 3.89
C ALA A 107 -6.71 8.72 2.71
N ILE A 108 -7.24 7.50 2.82
CA ILE A 108 -7.16 6.47 1.77
C ILE A 108 -8.50 6.27 1.05
N ALA A 109 -8.43 5.76 -0.17
CA ALA A 109 -9.62 5.38 -0.95
C ALA A 109 -9.40 3.98 -1.56
N PRO A 110 -9.76 2.90 -0.84
CA PRO A 110 -9.64 1.54 -1.36
C PRO A 110 -10.42 1.37 -2.67
N ARG A 111 -9.79 0.75 -3.68
CA ARG A 111 -10.37 0.58 -5.02
C ARG A 111 -10.10 -0.80 -5.60
N VAL A 112 -10.86 -1.17 -6.64
CA VAL A 112 -10.54 -2.33 -7.46
C VAL A 112 -9.78 -1.86 -8.69
N MET A 113 -8.67 -2.54 -8.99
CA MET A 113 -7.87 -2.26 -10.19
C MET A 113 -8.69 -2.55 -11.46
N SER A 114 -8.41 -1.81 -12.52
CA SER A 114 -8.84 -2.22 -13.86
C SER A 114 -8.14 -3.52 -14.27
N MET A 115 -8.73 -4.23 -15.25
CA MET A 115 -8.09 -5.43 -15.82
C MET A 115 -6.69 -5.10 -16.38
N ALA A 116 -6.51 -3.95 -17.04
CA ALA A 116 -5.23 -3.54 -17.59
C ALA A 116 -4.16 -3.36 -16.49
N GLU A 117 -4.51 -2.73 -15.37
CA GLU A 117 -3.58 -2.57 -14.23
C GLU A 117 -3.24 -3.91 -13.56
N ALA A 118 -4.18 -4.85 -13.50
CA ALA A 118 -3.98 -6.11 -12.79
C ALA A 118 -3.01 -7.09 -13.50
N TYR A 119 -2.83 -6.93 -14.81
CA TYR A 119 -2.08 -7.82 -15.71
C TYR A 119 -0.91 -7.13 -16.46
N ALA A 120 -0.59 -5.88 -16.13
CA ALA A 120 0.62 -5.18 -16.61
C ALA A 120 1.84 -5.58 -15.76
#